data_AF-A0A397T3K6-F1
#
_entry.id   AF-A0A397T3K6-F1
#
_cell.length_a   1.000
_cell.length_b   1.000
_cell.length_c   1.000
_cell.angle_alpha   90.00
_cell.angle_beta   90.00
_cell.angle_gamma   90.00
#
_symmetry.space_group_name_H-M   'P 1'
#
loop_
_entity.id
_entity.type
_entity.pdbx_description
1 polymer ?
#
loop_
_entity_poly.entity_id
_entity_poly.type
_entity_poly.pdbx_seq_one_letter_code
_entity_poly.pdbx_strand_id
1 'polypeptide(L)'
;MKEKMFKIVRPTNILFHLNPKSDLEMIEETNYKFNLDPDILINNSETSRLAERNRKKGIKKPPRRQNAWIIYRRDKSAKPEFKGKKSKDISVEIAKSWNEEPRETVLLFEALSRLSTLNHIKRYGDDYKYSPKKSSKPKSAKKSVFNQNS
;
A
#
# COMPACT_ATOMS: atom_id res chain seq x y z
N MET A 1 19.05 -20.13 33.52
CA MET A 1 19.65 -18.95 32.85
C MET A 1 18.69 -18.49 31.76
N LYS A 2 18.34 -17.20 31.73
CA LYS A 2 17.25 -16.66 30.91
C LYS A 2 17.63 -16.61 29.43
N GLU A 3 16.82 -17.24 28.58
CA GLU A 3 16.90 -17.15 27.12
C GLU A 3 16.75 -15.69 26.66
N LYS A 4 17.76 -15.17 25.98
CA LYS A 4 17.70 -13.86 25.34
C LYS A 4 16.90 -14.01 24.04
N MET A 5 15.65 -13.55 24.11
CA MET A 5 14.79 -13.22 22.97
C MET A 5 15.59 -12.46 21.90
N PHE A 6 15.84 -13.10 20.76
CA PHE A 6 16.34 -12.42 19.57
C PHE A 6 15.31 -11.40 19.12
N LYS A 7 15.58 -10.12 19.36
CA LYS A 7 14.87 -9.03 18.71
C LYS A 7 15.17 -9.14 17.22
N ILE A 8 14.17 -9.50 16.42
CA ILE A 8 14.22 -9.41 14.96
C ILE A 8 14.37 -7.92 14.63
N VAL A 9 15.61 -7.47 14.50
CA VAL A 9 15.94 -6.20 13.86
C VAL A 9 15.56 -6.38 12.41
N ARG A 10 14.43 -5.82 11.97
CA ARG A 10 14.07 -5.80 10.54
C ARG A 10 15.06 -4.85 9.86
N PRO A 11 16.01 -5.36 9.05
CA PRO A 11 16.97 -4.48 8.39
C PRO A 11 16.20 -3.56 7.43
N THR A 12 16.49 -2.26 7.51
CA THR A 12 15.89 -1.17 6.72
C THR A 12 16.30 -1.17 5.24
N ASN A 13 16.74 -2.31 4.72
CA ASN A 13 17.16 -2.49 3.35
C ASN A 13 16.16 -3.39 2.63
N ILE A 14 15.01 -2.79 2.27
CA ILE A 14 13.87 -3.47 1.60
C ILE A 14 14.33 -4.14 0.28
N LEU A 15 15.46 -3.70 -0.28
CA LEU A 15 16.00 -4.19 -1.55
C LEU A 15 16.65 -5.59 -1.47
N PHE A 16 17.18 -6.01 -0.31
CA PHE A 16 18.03 -7.21 -0.21
C PHE A 16 17.28 -8.55 -0.23
N HIS A 17 15.94 -8.54 -0.24
CA HIS A 17 15.11 -9.76 -0.30
C HIS A 17 14.13 -9.74 -1.49
N LEU A 18 14.34 -8.86 -2.47
CA LEU A 18 13.52 -8.82 -3.68
C LEU A 18 14.03 -9.90 -4.64
N ASN A 19 13.19 -10.89 -4.93
CA ASN A 19 13.40 -11.81 -6.04
C ASN A 19 12.33 -11.52 -7.11
N PRO A 20 12.58 -10.55 -8.02
CA PRO A 20 11.57 -10.11 -8.99
C PRO A 20 11.13 -11.24 -9.92
N LYS A 21 12.03 -12.19 -10.22
CA LYS A 21 11.72 -13.34 -11.06
C LYS A 21 10.66 -14.24 -10.41
N SER A 22 10.84 -14.56 -9.13
CA SER A 22 9.87 -15.33 -8.36
C SER A 22 8.54 -14.57 -8.16
N ASP A 23 8.60 -13.24 -8.00
CA ASP A 23 7.39 -12.42 -7.89
C ASP A 23 6.59 -12.38 -9.20
N LEU A 24 7.26 -12.35 -10.36
CA LEU A 24 6.61 -12.42 -11.68
C LEU A 24 6.01 -13.80 -11.94
N GLU A 25 6.77 -14.86 -11.68
CA GLU A 25 6.29 -16.26 -11.79
C GLU A 25 5.04 -16.48 -10.94
N MET A 26 5.01 -15.96 -9.70
CA MET A 26 3.83 -16.03 -8.83
C MET A 26 2.59 -15.34 -9.44
N ILE A 27 2.77 -14.28 -10.21
CA ILE A 27 1.66 -13.56 -10.87
C ILE A 27 1.21 -14.30 -12.13
N GLU A 28 2.12 -14.92 -12.86
CA GLU A 28 1.82 -15.68 -14.08
C GLU A 28 1.12 -17.01 -13.76
N GLU A 29 1.50 -17.68 -12.67
CA GLU A 29 0.96 -18.98 -12.27
C GLU A 29 -0.29 -18.91 -11.40
N THR A 30 -0.67 -17.72 -10.93
CA THR A 30 -1.80 -17.60 -10.01
C THR A 30 -3.15 -17.87 -10.70
N ASN A 31 -4.03 -18.60 -10.01
CA ASN A 31 -5.44 -18.74 -10.38
C ASN A 31 -6.30 -17.54 -9.93
N TYR A 32 -5.69 -16.51 -9.32
CA TYR A 32 -6.41 -15.33 -8.88
C TYR A 32 -6.96 -14.54 -10.06
N LYS A 33 -8.28 -14.31 -10.07
CA LYS A 33 -8.94 -13.49 -11.10
C LYS A 33 -8.86 -12.00 -10.75
N PHE A 34 -7.90 -11.32 -11.33
CA PHE A 34 -7.79 -9.87 -11.22
C PHE A 34 -8.96 -9.14 -11.91
N ASN A 35 -9.36 -8.02 -11.33
CA ASN A 35 -10.35 -7.09 -11.89
C ASN A 35 -9.68 -5.98 -12.72
N LEU A 36 -8.39 -5.72 -12.45
CA LEU A 36 -7.53 -4.84 -13.23
C LEU A 36 -6.27 -5.59 -13.64
N ASP A 37 -5.71 -5.25 -14.81
CA ASP A 37 -4.45 -5.82 -15.28
C ASP A 37 -3.33 -5.62 -14.22
N PRO A 38 -2.56 -6.67 -13.87
CA PRO A 38 -1.40 -6.57 -12.98
C PRO A 38 -0.44 -5.42 -13.33
N ASP A 39 -0.21 -5.15 -14.62
CA ASP A 39 0.66 -4.05 -15.07
C ASP A 39 0.09 -2.67 -14.72
N ILE A 40 -1.24 -2.52 -14.75
CA ILE A 40 -1.93 -1.31 -14.31
C ILE A 40 -1.85 -1.16 -12.78
N LEU A 41 -1.88 -2.28 -12.07
CA LEU A 41 -1.87 -2.34 -10.61
C LEU A 41 -0.50 -1.98 -10.02
N ILE A 42 0.59 -2.48 -10.59
CA ILE A 42 1.95 -2.18 -10.13
C ILE A 42 2.37 -0.71 -10.39
N ASN A 43 1.71 -0.04 -11.33
CA ASN A 43 1.96 1.36 -11.67
C ASN A 43 1.06 2.34 -10.90
N ASN A 44 1.55 3.56 -10.66
CA ASN A 44 0.75 4.60 -10.03
C ASN A 44 -0.36 5.12 -10.95
N SER A 45 -1.57 5.31 -10.40
CA SER A 45 -2.69 5.89 -11.15
C SER A 45 -2.42 7.36 -11.50
N GLU A 46 -2.38 7.65 -12.80
CA GLU A 46 -2.23 9.01 -13.34
C GLU A 46 -3.56 9.80 -13.38
N THR A 47 -4.68 9.11 -13.14
CA THR A 47 -6.04 9.67 -13.14
C THR A 47 -6.56 10.02 -11.74
N SER A 48 -5.77 9.78 -10.69
CA SER A 48 -6.19 10.16 -9.34
C SER A 48 -6.37 11.68 -9.20
N ARG A 49 -7.30 12.11 -8.34
CA ARG A 49 -7.53 13.55 -8.04
C ARG A 49 -6.25 14.30 -7.67
N LEU A 50 -5.32 13.63 -6.98
CA LEU A 50 -4.04 14.21 -6.60
C LEU A 50 -3.11 14.34 -7.81
N ALA A 51 -3.01 13.31 -8.65
CA ALA A 51 -2.22 13.34 -9.88
C ALA A 51 -2.72 14.43 -10.83
N GLU A 52 -4.04 14.50 -11.05
CA GLU A 52 -4.66 15.53 -11.89
C GLU A 52 -4.40 16.95 -11.36
N ARG A 53 -4.58 17.16 -10.05
CA ARG A 53 -4.29 18.46 -9.40
C ARG A 53 -2.83 18.85 -9.55
N ASN A 54 -1.90 17.91 -9.33
CA ASN A 54 -0.47 18.17 -9.45
C ASN A 54 -0.11 18.54 -10.89
N ARG A 55 -0.65 17.82 -11.88
CA ARG A 55 -0.49 18.12 -13.31
C ARG A 55 -0.98 19.52 -13.64
N LYS A 56 -2.21 19.88 -13.24
CA LYS A 56 -2.79 21.23 -13.45
C LYS A 56 -1.96 22.36 -12.83
N LYS A 57 -1.22 22.08 -11.76
CA LYS A 57 -0.36 23.05 -11.06
C LYS A 57 1.13 22.98 -11.45
N GLY A 58 1.49 22.11 -12.40
CA GLY A 58 2.89 21.88 -12.76
C GLY A 58 3.75 21.28 -11.63
N ILE A 59 3.13 20.72 -10.58
CA ILE A 59 3.84 20.15 -9.43
C ILE A 59 4.38 18.77 -9.81
N LYS A 60 5.70 18.67 -10.02
CA LYS A 60 6.39 17.41 -10.29
C LYS A 60 6.73 16.64 -9.01
N LYS A 61 5.72 16.35 -8.17
CA LYS A 61 5.91 15.58 -6.94
C LYS A 61 5.66 14.09 -7.19
N PRO A 62 6.66 13.20 -6.99
CA PRO A 62 6.46 11.77 -7.14
C PRO A 62 5.41 11.22 -6.14
N PRO A 63 4.52 10.32 -6.58
CA PRO A 63 3.59 9.64 -5.68
C PRO A 63 4.32 8.73 -4.68
N ARG A 64 3.62 8.30 -3.63
CA ARG A 64 4.14 7.28 -2.72
C ARG A 64 4.20 5.92 -3.42
N ARG A 65 5.17 5.10 -3.01
CA ARG A 65 5.19 3.67 -3.33
C ARG A 65 3.89 3.01 -2.84
N GLN A 66 3.34 2.12 -3.64
CA GLN A 66 2.09 1.43 -3.30
C GLN A 66 2.41 0.19 -2.45
N ASN A 67 1.62 -0.02 -1.39
CA ASN A 67 1.68 -1.23 -0.60
C ASN A 67 0.64 -2.25 -1.10
N ALA A 68 0.74 -3.50 -0.64
CA ALA A 68 -0.15 -4.60 -1.03
C ALA A 68 -1.63 -4.25 -0.88
N TRP A 69 -2.02 -3.65 0.24
CA TRP A 69 -3.39 -3.22 0.48
C TRP A 69 -3.85 -2.18 -0.56
N ILE A 70 -3.10 -1.10 -0.81
CA ILE A 70 -3.51 -0.11 -1.82
C ILE A 70 -3.74 -0.75 -3.19
N ILE A 71 -2.89 -1.71 -3.57
CA ILE A 71 -3.02 -2.47 -4.82
C ILE A 71 -4.31 -3.32 -4.80
N TYR A 72 -4.52 -4.11 -3.75
CA TYR A 72 -5.72 -4.94 -3.59
C TYR A 72 -7.02 -4.12 -3.62
N ARG A 73 -7.08 -2.96 -2.96
CA ARG A 73 -8.28 -2.12 -3.05
C ARG A 73 -8.52 -1.58 -4.43
N ARG A 74 -7.47 -1.16 -5.14
CA ARG A 74 -7.63 -0.67 -6.51
C ARG A 74 -8.26 -1.75 -7.37
N ASP A 75 -7.74 -2.98 -7.27
CA ASP A 75 -8.29 -4.14 -7.96
C ASP A 75 -9.76 -4.38 -7.57
N LYS A 76 -10.06 -4.66 -6.30
CA LYS A 76 -11.43 -4.97 -5.87
C LYS A 76 -12.42 -3.84 -6.15
N SER A 77 -12.02 -2.58 -5.98
CA SER A 77 -12.90 -1.43 -6.22
C SER A 77 -13.21 -1.18 -7.71
N ALA A 78 -12.54 -1.88 -8.63
CA ALA A 78 -12.86 -1.83 -10.06
C ALA A 78 -14.12 -2.63 -10.41
N LYS A 79 -14.60 -3.50 -9.53
CA LYS A 79 -15.84 -4.25 -9.76
C LYS A 79 -17.04 -3.32 -9.94
N PRO A 80 -17.99 -3.67 -10.84
CA PRO A 80 -19.18 -2.86 -11.09
C PRO A 80 -20.02 -2.57 -9.83
N GLU A 81 -20.01 -3.48 -8.85
CA GLU A 81 -20.74 -3.37 -7.57
C GLU A 81 -20.34 -2.15 -6.72
N PHE A 82 -19.15 -1.60 -6.95
CA PHE A 82 -18.65 -0.43 -6.23
C PHE A 82 -18.86 0.89 -6.99
N LYS A 83 -19.37 0.84 -8.23
CA LYS A 83 -19.60 2.04 -9.05
C LYS A 83 -20.65 2.93 -8.37
N GLY A 84 -20.29 4.19 -8.13
CA GLY A 84 -21.18 5.17 -7.49
C GLY A 84 -21.25 5.08 -5.96
N LYS A 85 -20.71 4.04 -5.32
CA LYS A 85 -20.60 3.96 -3.85
C LYS A 85 -19.59 5.01 -3.34
N LYS A 86 -19.80 5.50 -2.11
CA LYS A 86 -18.85 6.44 -1.49
C LYS A 86 -17.57 5.69 -1.14
N SER A 87 -16.42 6.35 -1.36
CA SER A 87 -15.11 5.75 -1.09
C SER A 87 -14.91 5.26 0.35
N LYS A 88 -15.60 5.85 1.33
CA LYS A 88 -15.54 5.41 2.73
C LYS A 88 -16.15 4.02 2.90
N ASP A 89 -17.29 3.77 2.25
CA ASP A 89 -18.07 2.55 2.40
C ASP A 89 -17.37 1.40 1.65
N ILE A 90 -16.86 1.70 0.44
CA ILE A 90 -15.99 0.80 -0.34
C ILE A 90 -14.79 0.34 0.49
N SER A 91 -14.12 1.27 1.20
CA SER A 91 -12.95 0.91 2.01
C SER A 91 -13.29 -0.01 3.17
N VAL A 92 -14.45 0.16 3.81
CA VAL A 92 -14.89 -0.70 4.92
C VAL A 92 -15.20 -2.11 4.41
N GLU A 93 -15.93 -2.22 3.30
CA GLU A 93 -16.31 -3.49 2.70
C GLU A 93 -15.08 -4.28 2.24
N ILE A 94 -14.19 -3.66 1.47
CA ILE A 94 -12.96 -4.32 0.98
C ILE A 94 -12.01 -4.67 2.13
N ALA A 95 -11.95 -3.87 3.20
CA ALA A 95 -11.10 -4.19 4.35
C ALA A 95 -11.57 -5.47 5.06
N LYS A 96 -12.88 -5.75 5.11
CA LYS A 96 -13.38 -7.03 5.62
C LYS A 96 -12.91 -8.17 4.74
N SER A 97 -13.10 -8.05 3.42
CA SER A 97 -12.65 -9.06 2.46
C SER A 97 -11.15 -9.33 2.60
N TRP A 98 -10.30 -8.30 2.70
CA TRP A 98 -8.85 -8.46 2.87
C TRP A 98 -8.46 -9.32 4.09
N ASN A 99 -9.20 -9.21 5.20
CA ASN A 99 -8.93 -10.00 6.40
C ASN A 99 -9.40 -11.46 6.29
N GLU A 100 -10.32 -11.73 5.35
CA GLU A 100 -10.89 -13.06 5.09
C GLU A 100 -10.19 -13.76 3.91
N GLU A 101 -9.40 -13.03 3.11
CA GLU A 101 -8.65 -13.61 1.97
C GLU A 101 -7.67 -14.68 2.46
N PRO A 102 -7.46 -15.74 1.64
CA PRO A 102 -6.48 -16.77 1.95
C PRO A 102 -5.06 -16.21 1.87
N ARG A 103 -4.12 -16.86 2.55
CA ARG A 103 -2.75 -16.36 2.70
C ARG A 103 -2.06 -16.20 1.34
N GLU A 104 -2.33 -17.10 0.41
CA GLU A 104 -1.82 -17.12 -0.95
C GLU A 104 -2.18 -15.83 -1.69
N THR A 105 -3.43 -15.36 -1.54
CA THR A 105 -3.87 -14.07 -2.13
C THR A 105 -3.11 -12.91 -1.50
N VAL A 106 -2.97 -12.89 -0.17
CA VAL A 106 -2.19 -11.83 0.51
C VAL A 106 -0.74 -11.81 0.01
N LEU A 107 -0.09 -12.96 -0.13
CA LEU A 107 1.27 -13.09 -0.65
C LEU A 107 1.41 -12.58 -2.09
N LEU A 108 0.43 -12.88 -2.95
CA LEU A 108 0.36 -12.37 -4.32
C LEU A 108 0.32 -10.83 -4.36
N PHE A 109 -0.49 -10.20 -3.53
CA PHE A 109 -0.54 -8.73 -3.47
C PHE A 109 0.70 -8.12 -2.82
N GLU A 110 1.38 -8.85 -1.93
CA GLU A 110 2.71 -8.48 -1.44
C GLU A 110 3.77 -8.55 -2.56
N ALA A 111 3.70 -9.55 -3.45
CA ALA A 111 4.55 -9.64 -4.64
C ALA A 111 4.32 -8.47 -5.59
N LEU A 112 3.05 -8.14 -5.89
CA LEU A 112 2.71 -6.95 -6.66
C LEU A 112 3.23 -5.66 -6.02
N SER A 113 3.23 -5.57 -4.69
CA SER A 113 3.78 -4.42 -3.96
C SER A 113 5.30 -4.30 -4.09
N ARG A 114 6.00 -5.44 -4.11
CA ARG A 114 7.45 -5.52 -4.35
C ARG A 114 7.78 -5.07 -5.78
N LEU A 115 7.06 -5.57 -6.78
CA LEU A 115 7.20 -5.14 -8.18
C LEU A 115 6.87 -3.65 -8.36
N SER A 116 5.81 -3.16 -7.72
CA SER A 116 5.47 -1.74 -7.72
C SER A 116 6.59 -0.87 -7.13
N THR A 117 7.26 -1.37 -6.09
CA THR A 117 8.43 -0.70 -5.49
C THR A 117 9.60 -0.65 -6.46
N LEU A 118 9.89 -1.74 -7.18
CA LEU A 118 10.93 -1.79 -8.21
C LEU A 118 10.64 -0.81 -9.35
N ASN A 119 9.40 -0.79 -9.85
CA ASN A 119 8.98 0.17 -10.88
C ASN A 119 9.08 1.62 -10.41
N HIS A 120 8.73 1.87 -9.14
CA HIS A 120 8.87 3.20 -8.54
C HIS A 120 10.34 3.64 -8.46
N ILE A 121 11.24 2.75 -8.00
CA ILE A 121 12.69 3.00 -7.95
C ILE A 121 13.23 3.28 -9.36
N LYS A 122 12.87 2.45 -10.35
CA LYS A 122 13.26 2.62 -11.75
C LYS A 122 12.84 3.98 -12.31
N ARG A 123 11.67 4.49 -11.91
CA ARG A 123 11.09 5.75 -12.43
C ARG A 123 11.54 7.00 -11.68
N TYR A 124 11.81 6.90 -10.38
CA TYR A 124 12.01 8.08 -9.51
C TYR A 124 13.32 8.08 -8.73
N GLY A 125 14.14 7.03 -8.83
CA GLY A 125 15.35 6.87 -8.04
C GLY A 125 15.15 6.07 -6.76
N ASP A 126 16.23 5.48 -6.28
CA ASP A 126 16.31 4.78 -4.99
C ASP A 126 16.32 5.76 -3.81
N ASP A 127 16.88 6.95 -4.01
CA ASP A 127 16.98 8.08 -3.09
C ASP A 127 15.62 8.74 -2.74
N TYR A 128 14.53 8.32 -3.39
CA TYR A 128 13.19 8.79 -3.07
C TYR A 128 12.87 8.64 -1.58
N LYS A 129 12.50 9.76 -0.94
CA LYS A 129 12.03 9.80 0.44
C LYS A 129 10.66 10.47 0.55
N TYR A 130 9.74 9.77 1.22
CA TYR A 130 8.43 10.34 1.50
C TYR A 130 8.52 11.51 2.50
N SER A 131 8.09 12.70 2.06
CA SER A 131 8.03 13.92 2.88
C SER A 131 6.59 14.47 2.97
N PRO A 132 5.87 14.21 4.08
CA PRO A 132 4.54 14.77 4.33
C PRO A 132 4.59 16.27 4.64
N LYS A 133 3.57 17.02 4.21
CA LYS A 133 3.36 18.39 4.70
C LYS A 133 2.95 18.31 6.17
N LYS A 134 3.62 19.07 7.05
CA LYS A 134 3.23 19.19 8.46
C LYS A 134 1.84 19.80 8.55
N SER A 135 0.96 19.22 9.38
CA SER A 135 -0.34 19.81 9.67
C SER A 135 -0.17 21.06 10.52
N SER A 136 -0.88 22.13 10.19
CA SER A 136 -0.92 23.37 10.99
C SER A 136 -1.78 23.27 12.25
N LYS A 137 -2.49 22.15 12.46
CA LYS A 137 -3.36 21.96 13.62
C LYS A 137 -2.53 21.56 14.86
N PRO A 138 -2.74 22.19 16.02
CA PRO A 138 -2.13 21.74 17.27
C PRO A 138 -2.60 20.32 17.57
N LYS A 139 -1.68 19.46 18.04
CA LYS A 139 -2.04 18.12 18.53
C LYS A 139 -2.94 18.31 19.74
N SER A 140 -4.21 17.97 19.64
CA SER A 140 -5.09 17.88 20.81
C SER A 140 -4.48 16.87 21.79
N ALA A 141 -4.02 17.35 22.95
CA ALA A 141 -3.52 16.49 24.02
C ALA A 141 -4.63 15.51 24.41
N LYS A 142 -4.34 14.21 24.41
CA LYS A 142 -5.23 13.21 24.99
C LYS A 142 -5.34 13.53 26.48
N LYS A 143 -6.54 13.86 26.99
CA LYS A 143 -6.79 13.93 28.43
C LYS A 143 -6.52 12.54 29.01
N SER A 144 -5.46 12.40 29.79
CA SER A 144 -5.28 11.25 30.68
C SER A 144 -6.34 11.37 31.76
N VAL A 145 -7.36 10.51 31.72
CA VAL A 145 -8.26 10.32 32.86
C VAL A 145 -7.45 9.62 33.94
N PHE A 146 -6.99 10.37 34.93
CA PHE A 146 -6.38 9.83 36.14
C PHE A 146 -7.54 9.37 37.04
N ASN A 147 -7.76 8.06 37.09
CA ASN A 147 -8.79 7.46 37.94
C ASN A 147 -8.24 7.38 39.38
N GLN A 148 -8.65 8.29 40.26
CA GLN A 148 -8.46 8.14 41.70
C GLN A 148 -9.68 7.42 42.25
N ASN A 149 -9.54 6.15 42.61
CA ASN A 149 -10.39 5.51 43.59
C ASN A 149 -9.52 5.30 44.83
N SER A 150 -9.84 6.01 45.91
CA SER A 150 -9.47 5.71 47.30
C SER A 150 -10.77 5.52 48.06
#